data_AF-A0A7X8IEM9-F1
#
_entry.id   AF-A0A7X8IEM9-F1
#
_cell.length_a   1.000
_cell.length_b   1.000
_cell.length_c   1.000
_cell.angle_alpha   90.00
_cell.angle_beta   90.00
_cell.angle_gamma   90.00
#
_symmetry.space_group_name_H-M   'P 1'
#
loop_
_entity.id
_entity.type
_entity.pdbx_description
1 polymer ?
#
loop_
_entity_poly.entity_id
_entity_poly.type
_entity_poly.pdbx_seq_one_letter_code
_entity_poly.pdbx_strand_id
1 'polypeptide(L)'
;PEATVWALEHREQRMRWWREARFGMFVHWGLYSGLAGTWEGKPVGTRGGMEWIQQRVRADTNTYAERAIPLFKPSADFATEWAQLAKAAGCRYIVFTTKHHDGFALHDSKVGDFNAGAVLGRDLVREIVDAARNAGLRVGFYHSVIDWHHPEYDFTLSNQLPHPLKGTPLERPRNHNAYLQYLHAQVDELVSNYGPIDIMWWDYSAQDFQGQTAWRAFDLMDAVRIRQPHIIMNNRLFRIPQAGWVSMGTDGYAMQVDPIYADFITPEQHIPPTGMPGVDWETCMTMNTTWGYSEHDHAWKSAETLIRNLADIASKGGNYLLNIGPRADGSVPVESIERMQAIGRWMQVNSESIYGTSASPFANLTWGRCTQKPDGADTRLYLHVFDWPANGKLTLSGLKNDVLKATLLADGKTLTPSRRGSEVIIEIPSAAPDAINTVIALTVKGQPVVVEP
;
A
#
# COMPACT_ATOMS: atom_id res chain seq x y z
N PRO A 1 26.41 13.83 -15.18
CA PRO A 1 25.29 14.69 -15.68
C PRO A 1 24.33 13.92 -16.60
N GLU A 2 24.83 13.31 -17.69
CA GLU A 2 24.00 12.56 -18.65
C GLU A 2 23.41 11.27 -18.04
N ALA A 3 24.20 10.49 -17.29
CA ALA A 3 23.71 9.29 -16.60
C ALA A 3 22.61 9.60 -15.56
N THR A 4 22.68 10.77 -14.92
CA THR A 4 21.68 11.23 -13.94
C THR A 4 20.37 11.65 -14.62
N VAL A 5 20.45 12.34 -15.77
CA VAL A 5 19.26 12.71 -16.57
C VAL A 5 18.59 11.46 -17.13
N TRP A 6 19.37 10.51 -17.67
CA TRP A 6 18.86 9.23 -18.16
C TRP A 6 18.15 8.44 -17.04
N ALA A 7 18.75 8.34 -15.85
CA ALA A 7 18.15 7.64 -14.72
C ALA A 7 16.83 8.28 -14.25
N LEU A 8 16.72 9.61 -14.29
CA LEU A 8 15.50 10.35 -13.96
C LEU A 8 14.41 10.16 -15.01
N GLU A 9 14.73 10.22 -16.31
CA GLU A 9 13.76 9.99 -17.39
C GLU A 9 13.19 8.57 -17.34
N HIS A 10 14.02 7.57 -17.08
CA HIS A 10 13.57 6.19 -16.89
C HIS A 10 12.67 6.04 -15.66
N ARG A 11 12.94 6.78 -14.57
CA ARG A 11 12.09 6.81 -13.38
C ARG A 11 10.73 7.40 -13.69
N GLU A 12 10.71 8.56 -14.33
CA GLU A 12 9.48 9.23 -14.68
C GLU A 12 8.59 8.35 -15.57
N GLN A 13 9.17 7.60 -16.51
CA GLN A 13 8.41 6.67 -17.35
C GLN A 13 7.78 5.52 -16.55
N ARG A 14 8.56 4.83 -15.69
CA ARG A 14 8.05 3.68 -14.91
C ARG A 14 7.06 4.09 -13.82
N MET A 15 7.13 5.32 -13.31
CA MET A 15 6.22 5.82 -12.28
C MET A 15 4.85 6.28 -12.81
N ARG A 16 4.69 6.54 -14.12
CA ARG A 16 3.44 7.08 -14.70
C ARG A 16 2.20 6.27 -14.32
N TRP A 17 2.24 4.96 -14.59
CA TRP A 17 1.10 4.10 -14.32
C TRP A 17 0.71 4.11 -12.85
N TRP A 18 1.71 4.20 -11.96
CA TRP A 18 1.50 4.11 -10.52
C TRP A 18 0.89 5.39 -9.97
N ARG A 19 1.34 6.56 -10.48
CA ARG A 19 0.71 7.86 -10.18
C ARG A 19 -0.73 7.92 -10.70
N GLU A 20 -1.02 7.28 -11.82
CA GLU A 20 -2.38 7.17 -12.35
C GLU A 20 -3.26 6.22 -11.54
N ALA A 21 -2.67 5.14 -11.02
CA ALA A 21 -3.38 4.05 -10.36
C ALA A 21 -4.10 4.48 -9.07
N ARG A 22 -3.42 5.27 -8.21
CA ARG A 22 -3.90 5.81 -6.92
C ARG A 22 -4.39 4.81 -5.86
N PHE A 23 -4.86 3.64 -6.24
CA PHE A 23 -5.49 2.68 -5.34
C PHE A 23 -5.06 1.25 -5.65
N GLY A 24 -4.53 0.56 -4.64
CA GLY A 24 -4.11 -0.83 -4.69
C GLY A 24 -4.60 -1.63 -3.49
N MET A 25 -4.58 -2.95 -3.63
CA MET A 25 -4.89 -3.89 -2.55
C MET A 25 -3.60 -4.50 -2.00
N PHE A 26 -3.40 -4.45 -0.69
CA PHE A 26 -2.36 -5.22 0.00
C PHE A 26 -2.94 -6.54 0.47
N VAL A 27 -2.15 -7.61 0.43
CA VAL A 27 -2.50 -8.91 1.01
C VAL A 27 -1.37 -9.40 1.90
N HIS A 28 -1.67 -9.55 3.19
CA HIS A 28 -0.79 -10.23 4.14
C HIS A 28 -1.32 -11.63 4.43
N TRP A 29 -0.66 -12.62 3.84
CA TRP A 29 -1.03 -14.01 3.96
C TRP A 29 0.20 -14.91 4.05
N GLY A 30 0.13 -15.91 4.92
CA GLY A 30 1.22 -16.81 5.25
C GLY A 30 0.80 -17.71 6.41
N LEU A 31 1.75 -18.46 6.98
CA LEU A 31 1.46 -19.46 8.02
C LEU A 31 0.74 -18.85 9.24
N TYR A 32 1.04 -17.60 9.60
CA TYR A 32 0.38 -16.87 10.67
C TYR A 32 -1.15 -16.75 10.51
N SER A 33 -1.67 -16.81 9.27
CA SER A 33 -3.11 -16.82 9.01
C SER A 33 -3.80 -18.09 9.52
N GLY A 34 -3.08 -19.21 9.57
CA GLY A 34 -3.54 -20.48 10.15
C GLY A 34 -3.70 -20.43 11.66
N LEU A 35 -2.82 -19.67 12.32
CA LEU A 35 -2.88 -19.47 13.76
C LEU A 35 -3.97 -18.47 14.18
N ALA A 36 -4.37 -17.56 13.28
CA ALA A 36 -5.46 -16.61 13.48
C ALA A 36 -5.36 -15.75 14.76
N GLY A 37 -4.13 -15.46 15.22
CA GLY A 37 -3.91 -14.74 16.48
C GLY A 37 -4.10 -15.61 17.74
N THR A 38 -4.19 -16.93 17.60
CA THR A 38 -4.30 -17.91 18.68
C THR A 38 -3.04 -18.77 18.77
N TRP A 39 -2.53 -18.95 19.98
CA TRP A 39 -1.43 -19.85 20.29
C TRP A 39 -1.77 -20.73 21.48
N GLU A 40 -1.69 -22.05 21.33
CA GLU A 40 -2.03 -23.02 22.37
C GLU A 40 -3.42 -22.78 22.99
N GLY A 41 -4.41 -22.46 22.15
CA GLY A 41 -5.80 -22.21 22.54
C GLY A 41 -6.06 -20.87 23.21
N LYS A 42 -5.09 -19.94 23.21
CA LYS A 42 -5.22 -18.61 23.81
C LYS A 42 -4.96 -17.49 22.79
N PRO A 43 -5.71 -16.39 22.83
CA PRO A 43 -5.39 -15.20 22.04
C PRO A 43 -4.02 -14.65 22.43
N VAL A 44 -3.15 -14.38 21.45
CA VAL A 44 -1.85 -13.72 21.69
C VAL A 44 -1.98 -12.20 21.78
N GLY A 45 -3.15 -11.68 21.38
CA GLY A 45 -3.56 -10.30 21.49
C GLY A 45 -4.89 -10.09 20.76
N THR A 46 -5.53 -8.95 21.03
CA THR A 46 -6.77 -8.54 20.35
C THR A 46 -6.54 -7.37 19.38
N ARG A 47 -5.31 -6.84 19.36
CA ARG A 47 -4.87 -5.74 18.49
C ARG A 47 -3.38 -5.83 18.18
N GLY A 48 -3.00 -5.21 17.07
CA GLY A 48 -1.61 -5.07 16.63
C GLY A 48 -1.06 -6.33 15.95
N GLY A 49 -0.38 -6.14 14.82
CA GLY A 49 0.16 -7.15 13.89
C GLY A 49 0.21 -8.60 14.39
N MET A 50 -0.60 -9.46 13.78
CA MET A 50 -0.76 -10.88 14.12
C MET A 50 0.10 -11.78 13.24
N GLU A 51 0.60 -11.25 12.13
CA GLU A 51 1.74 -11.77 11.40
C GLU A 51 3.03 -11.83 12.23
N TRP A 52 3.04 -11.20 13.41
CA TRP A 52 4.13 -11.24 14.40
C TRP A 52 3.94 -12.29 15.50
N ILE A 53 2.94 -13.16 15.38
CA ILE A 53 2.61 -14.14 16.42
C ILE A 53 3.82 -14.96 16.88
N GLN A 54 4.70 -15.40 15.96
CA GLN A 54 5.94 -16.12 16.29
C GLN A 54 6.82 -15.32 17.27
N GLN A 55 7.01 -14.03 16.99
CA GLN A 55 7.80 -13.13 17.83
C GLN A 55 7.12 -12.90 19.19
N ARG A 56 5.80 -12.72 19.22
CA ARG A 56 5.04 -12.45 20.46
C ARG A 56 5.11 -13.60 21.44
N VAL A 57 5.02 -14.83 20.93
CA VAL A 57 5.06 -16.05 21.75
C VAL A 57 6.49 -16.58 21.94
N ARG A 58 7.48 -15.93 21.33
CA ARG A 58 8.91 -16.30 21.37
C ARG A 58 9.17 -17.75 20.96
N ALA A 59 8.42 -18.23 19.97
CA ALA A 59 8.63 -19.55 19.42
C ALA A 59 9.87 -19.58 18.54
N ASP A 60 10.71 -20.60 18.71
CA ASP A 60 11.71 -20.94 17.70
C ASP A 60 11.03 -21.38 16.40
N THR A 61 11.84 -21.45 15.35
CA THR A 61 11.42 -21.77 13.99
C THR A 61 10.69 -23.11 13.89
N ASN A 62 11.20 -24.16 14.51
CA ASN A 62 10.64 -25.50 14.40
C ASN A 62 9.30 -25.58 15.15
N THR A 63 9.26 -25.06 16.38
CA THR A 63 8.05 -24.98 17.18
C THR A 63 6.95 -24.19 16.47
N TYR A 64 7.31 -23.10 15.77
CA TYR A 64 6.37 -22.34 14.95
C TYR A 64 5.87 -23.12 13.74
N ALA A 65 6.78 -23.70 12.96
CA ALA A 65 6.47 -24.47 11.78
C ALA A 65 5.52 -25.66 12.08
N GLU A 66 5.83 -26.45 13.11
CA GLU A 66 5.04 -27.61 13.54
C GLU A 66 3.58 -27.26 13.85
N ARG A 67 3.34 -26.05 14.36
CA ARG A 67 2.01 -25.58 14.76
C ARG A 67 1.27 -24.90 13.61
N ALA A 68 1.98 -24.12 12.80
CA ALA A 68 1.36 -23.27 11.80
C ALA A 68 1.13 -23.98 10.45
N ILE A 69 2.06 -24.83 10.01
CA ILE A 69 1.96 -25.54 8.72
C ILE A 69 0.66 -26.37 8.61
N PRO A 70 0.28 -27.20 9.60
CA PRO A 70 -0.91 -28.05 9.47
C PRO A 70 -2.23 -27.27 9.35
N LEU A 71 -2.24 -25.99 9.72
CA LEU A 71 -3.41 -25.12 9.70
C LEU A 71 -3.53 -24.32 8.39
N PHE A 72 -2.43 -24.13 7.67
CA PHE A 72 -2.38 -23.38 6.43
C PHE A 72 -2.84 -24.25 5.26
N LYS A 73 -4.07 -24.02 4.77
CA LYS A 73 -4.73 -24.91 3.80
C LYS A 73 -5.38 -24.13 2.64
N PRO A 74 -4.57 -23.49 1.77
CA PRO A 74 -5.07 -22.74 0.61
C PRO A 74 -6.14 -23.48 -0.18
N SER A 75 -7.29 -22.85 -0.42
CA SER A 75 -8.30 -23.38 -1.33
C SER A 75 -7.80 -23.36 -2.79
N ALA A 76 -8.59 -23.89 -3.73
CA ALA A 76 -8.21 -23.84 -5.14
C ALA A 76 -8.45 -22.45 -5.76
N ASP A 77 -9.48 -21.73 -5.31
CA ASP A 77 -9.98 -20.53 -5.97
C ASP A 77 -9.54 -19.22 -5.30
N PHE A 78 -8.81 -19.28 -4.17
CA PHE A 78 -8.47 -18.10 -3.36
C PHE A 78 -7.85 -16.95 -4.17
N ALA A 79 -6.92 -17.25 -5.07
CA ALA A 79 -6.23 -16.25 -5.88
C ALA A 79 -7.19 -15.50 -6.81
N THR A 80 -8.13 -16.24 -7.41
CA THR A 80 -9.17 -15.68 -8.28
C THR A 80 -10.12 -14.80 -7.47
N GLU A 81 -10.52 -15.23 -6.28
CA GLU A 81 -11.38 -14.44 -5.39
C GLU A 81 -10.74 -13.10 -5.01
N TRP A 82 -9.44 -13.09 -4.69
CA TRP A 82 -8.71 -11.86 -4.38
C TRP A 82 -8.65 -10.91 -5.57
N ALA A 83 -8.28 -11.44 -6.74
CA ALA A 83 -8.16 -10.63 -7.96
C ALA A 83 -9.51 -10.02 -8.36
N GLN A 84 -10.61 -10.77 -8.23
CA GLN A 84 -11.96 -10.28 -8.46
C GLN A 84 -12.37 -9.22 -7.45
N LEU A 85 -12.09 -9.43 -6.16
CA LEU A 85 -12.38 -8.45 -5.11
C LEU A 85 -11.65 -7.12 -5.35
N ALA A 86 -10.35 -7.18 -5.64
CA ALA A 86 -9.53 -6.01 -5.97
C ALA A 86 -10.08 -5.25 -7.18
N LYS A 87 -10.39 -5.97 -8.27
CA LYS A 87 -10.97 -5.37 -9.48
C LYS A 87 -12.31 -4.71 -9.19
N ALA A 88 -13.20 -5.40 -8.47
CA ALA A 88 -14.52 -4.88 -8.12
C ALA A 88 -14.46 -3.65 -7.21
N ALA A 89 -13.46 -3.57 -6.33
CA ALA A 89 -13.22 -2.40 -5.49
C ALA A 89 -12.63 -1.20 -6.27
N GLY A 90 -12.13 -1.42 -7.49
CA GLY A 90 -11.42 -0.40 -8.26
C GLY A 90 -9.93 -0.32 -7.94
N CYS A 91 -9.31 -1.35 -7.39
CA CYS A 91 -7.85 -1.39 -7.31
C CYS A 91 -7.27 -1.53 -8.72
N ARG A 92 -6.09 -0.93 -8.95
CA ARG A 92 -5.33 -1.05 -10.21
C ARG A 92 -4.14 -1.99 -10.09
N TYR A 93 -3.77 -2.32 -8.87
CA TYR A 93 -2.66 -3.22 -8.57
C TYR A 93 -2.93 -3.98 -7.27
N ILE A 94 -2.25 -5.11 -7.12
CA ILE A 94 -2.20 -5.90 -5.90
C ILE A 94 -0.74 -6.02 -5.46
N VAL A 95 -0.48 -5.85 -4.17
CA VAL A 95 0.80 -6.17 -3.53
C VAL A 95 0.54 -7.29 -2.53
N PHE A 96 1.28 -8.39 -2.58
CA PHE A 96 1.07 -9.51 -1.67
C PHE A 96 2.38 -10.05 -1.12
N THR A 97 2.33 -10.61 0.09
CA THR A 97 3.48 -11.18 0.79
C THR A 97 3.99 -12.42 0.07
N THR A 98 5.07 -12.31 -0.71
CA THR A 98 5.79 -13.49 -1.24
C THR A 98 6.49 -14.25 -0.12
N LYS A 99 7.00 -13.52 0.87
CA LYS A 99 7.57 -14.01 2.12
C LYS A 99 7.44 -12.91 3.18
N HIS A 100 6.96 -13.26 4.37
CA HIS A 100 6.97 -12.36 5.53
C HIS A 100 8.13 -12.69 6.48
N HIS A 101 8.24 -12.01 7.62
CA HIS A 101 9.33 -12.21 8.58
C HIS A 101 9.45 -13.63 9.11
N ASP A 102 8.36 -14.41 9.17
CA ASP A 102 8.41 -15.81 9.59
C ASP A 102 9.22 -16.71 8.65
N GLY A 103 9.57 -16.19 7.46
CA GLY A 103 10.45 -16.83 6.50
C GLY A 103 9.76 -17.82 5.57
N PHE A 104 8.46 -18.08 5.75
CA PHE A 104 7.75 -19.01 4.86
C PHE A 104 7.48 -18.37 3.51
N ALA A 105 8.12 -18.89 2.47
CA ALA A 105 7.95 -18.38 1.12
C ALA A 105 6.71 -19.02 0.45
N LEU A 106 5.86 -18.20 -0.16
CA LEU A 106 4.66 -18.66 -0.85
C LEU A 106 4.94 -19.26 -2.24
N HIS A 107 6.14 -19.08 -2.78
CA HIS A 107 6.52 -19.66 -4.07
C HIS A 107 7.18 -21.04 -3.94
N ASP A 108 7.25 -21.76 -5.06
CA ASP A 108 8.06 -22.99 -5.19
C ASP A 108 9.55 -22.65 -5.34
N SER A 109 10.18 -22.22 -4.23
CA SER A 109 11.60 -21.86 -4.19
C SER A 109 12.50 -23.10 -4.26
N LYS A 110 13.62 -22.99 -4.98
CA LYS A 110 14.66 -24.01 -5.04
C LYS A 110 15.85 -23.69 -4.13
N VAL A 111 15.84 -22.55 -3.45
CA VAL A 111 16.93 -22.07 -2.58
C VAL A 111 16.76 -22.53 -1.12
N GLY A 112 15.59 -23.04 -0.74
CA GLY A 112 15.31 -23.61 0.58
C GLY A 112 14.08 -24.51 0.55
N ASP A 113 13.73 -25.11 1.69
CA ASP A 113 12.61 -26.07 1.85
C ASP A 113 11.44 -25.51 2.68
N PHE A 114 11.62 -24.37 3.35
CA PHE A 114 10.55 -23.69 4.08
C PHE A 114 9.70 -22.81 3.17
N ASN A 115 9.02 -23.46 2.22
CA ASN A 115 8.20 -22.80 1.22
C ASN A 115 7.00 -23.65 0.79
N ALA A 116 6.02 -23.03 0.12
CA ALA A 116 4.80 -23.70 -0.32
C ALA A 116 5.04 -24.81 -1.35
N GLY A 117 6.07 -24.71 -2.20
CA GLY A 117 6.42 -25.77 -3.15
C GLY A 117 6.85 -27.06 -2.44
N ALA A 118 7.74 -26.95 -1.47
CA ALA A 118 8.24 -28.09 -0.69
C ALA A 118 7.20 -28.63 0.31
N VAL A 119 6.44 -27.75 0.96
CA VAL A 119 5.50 -28.12 2.04
C VAL A 119 4.11 -28.51 1.52
N LEU A 120 3.62 -27.85 0.48
CA LEU A 120 2.26 -28.03 -0.05
C LEU A 120 2.24 -28.61 -1.47
N GLY A 121 3.39 -28.69 -2.16
CA GLY A 121 3.44 -29.08 -3.58
C GLY A 121 2.83 -28.02 -4.50
N ARG A 122 2.76 -26.75 -4.09
CA ARG A 122 2.10 -25.66 -4.82
C ARG A 122 2.96 -24.41 -4.91
N ASP A 123 2.89 -23.74 -6.05
CA ASP A 123 3.44 -22.39 -6.25
C ASP A 123 2.31 -21.36 -6.08
N LEU A 124 2.10 -20.87 -4.86
CA LEU A 124 0.99 -19.97 -4.57
C LEU A 124 1.23 -18.56 -5.16
N VAL A 125 2.50 -18.15 -5.31
CA VAL A 125 2.84 -16.89 -6.00
C VAL A 125 2.40 -16.95 -7.46
N ARG A 126 2.62 -18.08 -8.16
CA ARG A 126 2.12 -18.29 -9.52
C ARG A 126 0.61 -18.09 -9.61
N GLU A 127 -0.13 -18.78 -8.75
CA GLU A 127 -1.59 -18.75 -8.75
C GLU A 127 -2.11 -17.32 -8.56
N ILE A 128 -1.52 -16.54 -7.64
CA ILE A 128 -1.87 -15.14 -7.40
C ILE A 128 -1.51 -14.25 -8.60
N VAL A 129 -0.32 -14.41 -9.18
CA VAL A 129 0.13 -13.64 -10.35
C VAL A 129 -0.80 -13.86 -11.53
N ASP A 130 -1.10 -15.10 -11.85
CA ASP A 130 -1.94 -15.47 -13.00
C ASP A 130 -3.37 -14.93 -12.81
N ALA A 131 -3.95 -15.08 -11.62
CA ALA A 131 -5.27 -14.53 -11.30
C ALA A 131 -5.30 -12.99 -11.39
N ALA A 132 -4.30 -12.30 -10.84
CA ALA A 132 -4.20 -10.84 -10.90
C ALA A 132 -4.07 -10.33 -12.33
N ARG A 133 -3.23 -10.97 -13.15
CA ARG A 133 -3.05 -10.62 -14.57
C ARG A 133 -4.32 -10.87 -15.38
N ASN A 134 -5.01 -12.00 -15.15
CA ASN A 134 -6.30 -12.30 -15.78
C ASN A 134 -7.38 -11.27 -15.40
N ALA A 135 -7.31 -10.70 -14.19
CA ALA A 135 -8.21 -9.61 -13.78
C ALA A 135 -7.83 -8.24 -14.40
N GLY A 136 -6.66 -8.11 -15.01
CA GLY A 136 -6.12 -6.86 -15.55
C GLY A 136 -5.43 -5.99 -14.51
N LEU A 137 -5.00 -6.59 -13.39
CA LEU A 137 -4.28 -5.89 -12.32
C LEU A 137 -2.77 -5.92 -12.58
N ARG A 138 -2.10 -4.87 -12.12
CA ARG A 138 -0.65 -4.87 -11.94
C ARG A 138 -0.26 -5.63 -10.67
N VAL A 139 0.93 -6.20 -10.68
CA VAL A 139 1.39 -7.17 -9.69
C VAL A 139 2.60 -6.63 -8.94
N GLY A 140 2.49 -6.59 -7.62
CA GLY A 140 3.56 -6.23 -6.71
C GLY A 140 3.89 -7.36 -5.75
N PHE A 141 5.17 -7.53 -5.50
CA PHE A 141 5.68 -8.47 -4.51
C PHE A 141 6.10 -7.71 -3.27
N TYR A 142 5.43 -7.95 -2.16
CA TYR A 142 6.05 -7.71 -0.87
C TYR A 142 7.06 -8.80 -0.60
N HIS A 143 8.26 -8.44 -0.16
CA HIS A 143 9.27 -9.39 0.24
C HIS A 143 10.01 -8.92 1.48
N SER A 144 10.00 -9.76 2.51
CA SER A 144 10.75 -9.44 3.71
C SER A 144 12.24 -9.75 3.56
N VAL A 145 13.09 -8.77 3.88
CA VAL A 145 14.54 -8.95 4.05
C VAL A 145 14.91 -9.47 5.45
N ILE A 146 13.95 -9.48 6.37
CA ILE A 146 14.06 -10.14 7.67
C ILE A 146 13.60 -11.59 7.49
N ASP A 147 14.30 -12.52 8.14
CA ASP A 147 13.96 -13.94 8.06
C ASP A 147 14.19 -14.62 9.41
N TRP A 148 13.10 -14.87 10.15
CA TRP A 148 13.12 -15.55 11.45
C TRP A 148 13.33 -17.05 11.32
N HIS A 149 13.24 -17.61 10.11
CA HIS A 149 13.46 -19.02 9.85
C HIS A 149 14.94 -19.30 9.56
N HIS A 150 15.57 -18.53 8.66
CA HIS A 150 16.86 -18.88 8.10
C HIS A 150 17.98 -18.93 9.16
N PRO A 151 18.70 -20.05 9.33
CA PRO A 151 19.64 -20.24 10.44
C PRO A 151 20.85 -19.29 10.39
N GLU A 152 21.19 -18.81 9.20
CA GLU A 152 22.29 -17.86 9.00
C GLU A 152 21.88 -16.38 9.10
N TYR A 153 20.58 -16.06 9.25
CA TYR A 153 20.14 -14.69 9.47
C TYR A 153 20.61 -14.22 10.84
N ASP A 154 21.69 -13.46 10.88
CA ASP A 154 22.26 -12.97 12.13
C ASP A 154 21.46 -11.78 12.69
N PHE A 155 20.47 -12.09 13.54
CA PHE A 155 19.66 -11.09 14.23
C PHE A 155 20.43 -10.32 15.33
N THR A 156 21.66 -10.71 15.68
CA THR A 156 22.47 -10.01 16.69
C THR A 156 23.15 -8.76 16.15
N LEU A 157 23.21 -8.62 14.81
CA LEU A 157 23.76 -7.44 14.13
C LEU A 157 22.88 -6.19 14.28
N SER A 158 21.67 -6.31 14.83
CA SER A 158 20.77 -5.19 15.08
C SER A 158 20.12 -5.26 16.46
N ASN A 159 20.23 -4.16 17.20
CA ASN A 159 19.52 -3.97 18.46
C ASN A 159 18.07 -3.50 18.24
N GLN A 160 17.73 -3.02 17.05
CA GLN A 160 16.37 -2.54 16.73
C GLN A 160 15.53 -3.58 16.01
N LEU A 161 16.11 -4.38 15.11
CA LEU A 161 15.34 -5.37 14.36
C LEU A 161 14.84 -6.50 15.27
N PRO A 162 13.62 -7.00 15.03
CA PRO A 162 13.02 -8.01 15.86
C PRO A 162 13.38 -9.43 15.42
N HIS A 163 13.42 -10.32 16.40
CA HIS A 163 13.55 -11.75 16.19
C HIS A 163 12.89 -12.48 17.39
N PRO A 164 12.19 -13.61 17.18
CA PRO A 164 11.54 -14.35 18.26
C PRO A 164 12.49 -14.76 19.40
N LEU A 165 13.74 -15.09 19.05
CA LEU A 165 14.79 -15.51 19.99
C LEU A 165 15.71 -14.37 20.47
N LYS A 166 15.31 -13.11 20.27
CA LYS A 166 16.13 -11.98 20.71
C LYS A 166 16.31 -11.99 22.23
N GLY A 167 17.56 -11.89 22.67
CA GLY A 167 17.94 -11.99 24.08
C GLY A 167 18.26 -13.43 24.54
N THR A 168 18.04 -14.44 23.70
CA THR A 168 18.50 -15.81 23.94
C THR A 168 19.93 -15.96 23.40
N PRO A 169 20.85 -16.63 24.13
CA PRO A 169 22.18 -16.94 23.62
C PRO A 169 22.10 -17.73 22.32
N LEU A 170 22.94 -17.37 21.35
CA LEU A 170 23.07 -18.14 20.12
C LEU A 170 23.69 -19.51 20.43
N GLU A 171 23.10 -20.57 19.89
CA GLU A 171 23.68 -21.92 19.95
C GLU A 171 25.03 -22.00 19.21
N ARG A 172 25.17 -21.19 18.15
CA ARG A 172 26.39 -21.03 17.36
C ARG A 172 26.45 -19.65 16.71
N PRO A 173 27.64 -19.19 16.27
CA PRO A 173 27.75 -18.05 15.38
C PRO A 173 26.92 -18.23 14.10
N ARG A 174 26.31 -17.14 13.63
CA ARG A 174 25.55 -17.08 12.37
C ARG A 174 26.38 -16.38 11.30
N ASN A 175 26.28 -16.82 10.05
CA ASN A 175 26.98 -16.22 8.93
C ASN A 175 26.03 -15.39 8.07
N HIS A 176 25.86 -14.12 8.42
CA HIS A 176 24.93 -13.23 7.71
C HIS A 176 25.20 -13.15 6.19
N ASN A 177 26.46 -13.29 5.75
CA ASN A 177 26.76 -13.31 4.31
C ASN A 177 26.17 -14.52 3.58
N ALA A 178 26.07 -15.69 4.24
CA ALA A 178 25.39 -16.85 3.67
C ALA A 178 23.87 -16.60 3.58
N TYR A 179 23.28 -15.91 4.56
CA TYR A 179 21.89 -15.46 4.45
C TYR A 179 21.70 -14.48 3.29
N LEU A 180 22.62 -13.55 3.07
CA LEU A 180 22.54 -12.63 1.93
C LEU A 180 22.59 -13.35 0.58
N GLN A 181 23.36 -14.43 0.47
CA GLN A 181 23.34 -15.27 -0.74
C GLN A 181 21.98 -15.92 -0.95
N TYR A 182 21.37 -16.46 0.13
CA TYR A 182 20.01 -17.00 0.10
C TYR A 182 18.97 -15.94 -0.32
N LEU A 183 18.98 -14.77 0.34
CA LEU A 183 18.05 -13.66 0.04
C LEU A 183 18.15 -13.23 -1.43
N HIS A 184 19.36 -13.02 -1.93
CA HIS A 184 19.58 -12.58 -3.31
C HIS A 184 19.14 -13.64 -4.32
N ALA A 185 19.44 -14.92 -4.06
CA ALA A 185 19.00 -16.02 -4.92
C ALA A 185 17.47 -16.18 -4.92
N GLN A 186 16.82 -16.03 -3.76
CA GLN A 186 15.36 -16.11 -3.65
C GLN A 186 14.68 -14.94 -4.38
N VAL A 187 15.21 -13.72 -4.27
CA VAL A 187 14.72 -12.57 -5.03
C VAL A 187 14.92 -12.79 -6.54
N ASP A 188 16.05 -13.37 -6.95
CA ASP A 188 16.34 -13.71 -8.35
C ASP A 188 15.27 -14.63 -8.95
N GLU A 189 14.83 -15.65 -8.20
CA GLU A 189 13.70 -16.52 -8.61
C GLU A 189 12.41 -15.71 -8.81
N LEU A 190 12.07 -14.84 -7.85
CA LEU A 190 10.85 -14.03 -7.89
C LEU A 190 10.82 -13.09 -9.11
N VAL A 191 11.95 -12.48 -9.47
CA VAL A 191 11.97 -11.56 -10.62
C VAL A 191 12.27 -12.23 -11.95
N SER A 192 12.56 -13.54 -11.96
CA SER A 192 12.83 -14.31 -13.19
C SER A 192 11.67 -15.20 -13.61
N ASN A 193 10.95 -15.78 -12.65
CA ASN A 193 10.03 -16.87 -12.96
C ASN A 193 8.59 -16.38 -13.21
N TYR A 194 8.21 -15.19 -12.75
CA TYR A 194 6.81 -14.76 -12.65
C TYR A 194 6.32 -13.80 -13.75
N GLY A 195 7.08 -13.68 -14.85
CA GLY A 195 6.79 -12.71 -15.90
C GLY A 195 7.08 -11.27 -15.46
N PRO A 196 6.47 -10.26 -16.09
CA PRO A 196 6.66 -8.87 -15.69
C PRO A 196 6.16 -8.64 -14.25
N ILE A 197 6.96 -7.96 -13.42
CA ILE A 197 6.59 -7.56 -12.06
C ILE A 197 6.62 -6.04 -11.97
N ASP A 198 5.55 -5.45 -11.43
CA ASP A 198 5.35 -3.99 -11.43
C ASP A 198 5.93 -3.31 -10.18
N ILE A 199 5.86 -3.97 -9.01
CA ILE A 199 6.35 -3.41 -7.74
C ILE A 199 7.19 -4.46 -6.99
N MET A 200 8.35 -4.05 -6.48
CA MET A 200 9.05 -4.76 -5.40
C MET A 200 8.96 -3.92 -4.12
N TRP A 201 8.23 -4.42 -3.14
CA TRP A 201 7.88 -3.75 -1.90
C TRP A 201 8.65 -4.41 -0.75
N TRP A 202 9.79 -3.82 -0.38
CA TRP A 202 10.70 -4.38 0.63
C TRP A 202 10.20 -4.16 2.05
N ASP A 203 10.58 -5.05 2.98
CA ASP A 203 10.29 -4.85 4.41
C ASP A 203 11.23 -5.63 5.35
N TYR A 204 11.90 -5.03 6.31
CA TYR A 204 12.33 -3.64 6.35
C TYR A 204 13.66 -3.54 7.10
N SER A 205 14.25 -2.34 7.06
CA SER A 205 15.50 -1.99 7.72
C SER A 205 15.30 -1.21 9.02
N ALA A 206 16.30 -1.23 9.91
CA ALA A 206 16.36 -0.38 11.08
C ALA A 206 17.46 0.68 10.99
N GLN A 207 17.55 1.60 11.96
CA GLN A 207 18.56 2.67 11.98
C GLN A 207 19.99 2.12 12.05
N ASP A 208 20.16 1.11 12.90
CA ASP A 208 21.43 0.45 13.19
C ASP A 208 21.78 -0.66 12.19
N PHE A 209 20.84 -1.07 11.35
CA PHE A 209 21.02 -2.15 10.37
C PHE A 209 20.15 -1.94 9.13
N GLN A 210 20.77 -1.44 8.05
CA GLN A 210 20.10 -1.05 6.81
C GLN A 210 21.05 -1.09 5.59
N GLY A 211 20.47 -0.94 4.41
CA GLY A 211 21.16 -0.58 3.17
C GLY A 211 22.23 -1.58 2.74
N GLN A 212 23.36 -1.08 2.24
CA GLN A 212 24.44 -1.92 1.74
C GLN A 212 25.02 -2.85 2.81
N THR A 213 25.17 -2.35 4.04
CA THR A 213 25.72 -3.13 5.16
C THR A 213 24.80 -4.28 5.56
N ALA A 214 23.49 -4.03 5.65
CA ALA A 214 22.56 -5.05 6.09
C ALA A 214 22.20 -6.03 4.98
N TRP A 215 21.94 -5.54 3.77
CA TRP A 215 21.24 -6.33 2.74
C TRP A 215 22.01 -6.49 1.44
N ARG A 216 23.19 -5.86 1.32
CA ARG A 216 23.80 -5.56 0.00
C ARG A 216 22.77 -4.91 -0.92
N ALA A 217 22.07 -3.90 -0.38
CA ALA A 217 20.86 -3.35 -0.97
C ALA A 217 21.03 -2.84 -2.42
N PHE A 218 22.17 -2.22 -2.75
CA PHE A 218 22.38 -1.76 -4.13
C PHE A 218 22.55 -2.93 -5.09
N ASP A 219 23.35 -3.94 -4.74
CA ASP A 219 23.49 -5.17 -5.53
C ASP A 219 22.11 -5.83 -5.76
N LEU A 220 21.26 -5.84 -4.72
CA LEU A 220 19.91 -6.42 -4.77
C LEU A 220 18.99 -5.62 -5.71
N MET A 221 18.96 -4.29 -5.56
CA MET A 221 18.15 -3.41 -6.40
C MET A 221 18.60 -3.45 -7.87
N ASP A 222 19.90 -3.51 -8.12
CA ASP A 222 20.46 -3.60 -9.47
C ASP A 222 20.10 -4.94 -10.11
N ALA A 223 20.25 -6.06 -9.39
CA ALA A 223 19.86 -7.38 -9.89
C ALA A 223 18.37 -7.43 -10.27
N VAL A 224 17.50 -6.83 -9.44
CA VAL A 224 16.07 -6.72 -9.74
C VAL A 224 15.82 -5.85 -10.98
N ARG A 225 16.44 -4.65 -11.09
CA ARG A 225 16.24 -3.75 -12.24
C ARG A 225 16.82 -4.27 -13.55
N ILE A 226 17.91 -5.06 -13.50
CA ILE A 226 18.47 -5.74 -14.67
C ILE A 226 17.45 -6.69 -15.28
N ARG A 227 16.72 -7.43 -14.44
CA ARG A 227 15.70 -8.40 -14.89
C ARG A 227 14.35 -7.76 -15.19
N GLN A 228 13.99 -6.71 -14.45
CA GLN A 228 12.71 -6.04 -14.53
C GLN A 228 12.91 -4.52 -14.66
N PRO A 229 13.28 -3.98 -15.84
CA PRO A 229 13.64 -2.56 -16.00
C PRO A 229 12.53 -1.55 -15.67
N HIS A 230 11.27 -2.01 -15.66
CA HIS A 230 10.09 -1.17 -15.38
C HIS A 230 9.58 -1.27 -13.94
N ILE A 231 10.19 -2.11 -13.10
CA ILE A 231 9.75 -2.30 -11.72
C ILE A 231 10.03 -1.05 -10.88
N ILE A 232 9.10 -0.74 -9.97
CA ILE A 232 9.28 0.32 -8.99
C ILE A 232 9.54 -0.28 -7.60
N MET A 233 10.34 0.39 -6.78
CA MET A 233 10.67 -0.08 -5.43
C MET A 233 10.39 0.95 -4.35
N ASN A 234 9.94 0.47 -3.19
CA ASN A 234 9.80 1.34 -2.02
C ASN A 234 11.17 1.65 -1.37
N ASN A 235 11.13 2.49 -0.36
CA ASN A 235 12.31 2.94 0.37
C ASN A 235 12.83 1.99 1.44
N ARG A 236 12.18 0.86 1.74
CA ARG A 236 12.37 0.16 3.01
C ARG A 236 13.65 -0.69 3.14
N LEU A 237 14.47 -0.79 2.09
CA LEU A 237 15.86 -1.26 2.22
C LEU A 237 16.74 -0.24 2.94
N PHE A 238 16.35 1.03 2.93
CA PHE A 238 17.06 2.10 3.59
C PHE A 238 16.14 2.80 4.58
N ARG A 239 16.68 3.10 5.74
CA ARG A 239 16.06 4.08 6.61
C ARG A 239 16.52 5.46 6.17
N ILE A 240 15.75 6.08 5.30
CA ILE A 240 16.03 7.43 4.81
C ILE A 240 15.86 8.40 6.00
N PRO A 241 16.93 9.08 6.47
CA PRO A 241 16.84 9.98 7.63
C PRO A 241 15.76 11.04 7.45
N GLN A 242 15.59 11.49 6.20
CA GLN A 242 14.59 12.46 5.78
C GLN A 242 13.19 11.84 5.67
N ALA A 243 13.02 10.58 5.21
CA ALA A 243 11.71 9.94 4.99
C ALA A 243 11.59 8.66 5.80
N GLY A 244 10.98 8.76 6.97
CA GLY A 244 10.62 7.60 7.77
C GLY A 244 9.53 7.92 8.79
N TRP A 245 9.28 6.98 9.67
CA TRP A 245 8.23 6.99 10.68
C TRP A 245 8.61 7.74 11.93
N VAL A 246 7.67 8.50 12.50
CA VAL A 246 7.83 9.07 13.85
C VAL A 246 8.07 7.96 14.89
N SER A 247 7.34 6.85 14.81
CA SER A 247 7.48 5.71 15.73
C SER A 247 8.82 4.98 15.64
N MET A 248 9.58 5.16 14.56
CA MET A 248 10.91 4.58 14.42
C MET A 248 12.02 5.58 14.77
N GLY A 249 11.73 6.87 14.95
CA GLY A 249 12.69 7.91 15.35
C GLY A 249 13.36 8.67 14.19
N THR A 250 12.68 8.83 13.05
CA THR A 250 13.10 9.72 11.93
C THR A 250 12.23 10.98 11.94
N ASP A 251 12.67 12.04 11.26
CA ASP A 251 12.01 13.35 11.18
C ASP A 251 10.65 13.36 10.44
N GLY A 252 10.15 12.18 10.06
CA GLY A 252 8.74 11.98 9.76
C GLY A 252 8.37 12.14 8.28
N TYR A 253 9.07 12.93 7.47
CA TYR A 253 8.72 13.16 6.06
C TYR A 253 9.90 13.75 5.26
N ALA A 254 10.25 13.19 4.09
CA ALA A 254 11.26 13.79 3.21
C ALA A 254 10.58 14.68 2.18
N MET A 255 11.18 15.83 1.89
CA MET A 255 10.76 16.68 0.77
C MET A 255 11.29 16.19 -0.59
N GLN A 256 12.27 15.28 -0.60
CA GLN A 256 12.81 14.65 -1.81
C GLN A 256 13.32 13.23 -1.49
N VAL A 257 13.25 12.33 -2.46
CA VAL A 257 13.81 10.98 -2.38
C VAL A 257 14.82 10.85 -3.50
N ASP A 258 16.07 10.55 -3.17
CA ASP A 258 17.07 10.24 -4.19
C ASP A 258 16.70 8.88 -4.83
N PRO A 259 16.48 8.85 -6.17
CA PRO A 259 16.11 7.65 -6.92
C PRO A 259 17.05 6.45 -6.76
N ILE A 260 18.27 6.67 -6.26
CA ILE A 260 19.21 5.60 -5.95
C ILE A 260 18.71 4.72 -4.80
N TYR A 261 17.94 5.26 -3.84
CA TYR A 261 17.46 4.52 -2.68
C TYR A 261 16.05 3.95 -2.87
N ALA A 262 15.21 4.60 -3.68
CA ALA A 262 13.81 4.21 -3.87
C ALA A 262 13.15 4.90 -5.07
N ASP A 263 12.04 4.35 -5.53
CA ASP A 263 11.11 5.04 -6.43
C ASP A 263 10.00 5.77 -5.66
N PHE A 264 9.59 5.30 -4.49
CA PHE A 264 8.57 5.95 -3.65
C PHE A 264 8.79 5.66 -2.15
N ILE A 265 8.16 6.45 -1.29
CA ILE A 265 8.15 6.25 0.17
C ILE A 265 6.80 5.73 0.65
N THR A 266 6.77 5.13 1.83
CA THR A 266 5.66 4.24 2.19
C THR A 266 4.96 4.56 3.50
N PRO A 267 4.37 5.76 3.75
CA PRO A 267 3.50 6.04 4.92
C PRO A 267 2.52 4.89 5.27
N GLU A 268 2.20 4.68 6.54
CA GLU A 268 1.79 3.37 7.11
C GLU A 268 0.92 3.72 8.28
N GLN A 269 -0.33 3.28 8.22
CA GLN A 269 -1.33 3.54 9.24
C GLN A 269 -1.60 5.04 9.49
N HIS A 270 -1.01 5.95 8.71
CA HIS A 270 -1.29 7.38 8.72
C HIS A 270 -1.36 7.96 7.30
N ILE A 271 -1.97 9.13 7.20
CA ILE A 271 -1.96 9.97 5.99
C ILE A 271 -1.15 11.22 6.33
N PRO A 272 -0.09 11.55 5.57
CA PRO A 272 0.66 12.79 5.76
C PRO A 272 -0.29 14.00 5.84
N PRO A 273 -0.18 14.88 6.85
CA PRO A 273 -1.15 15.97 7.04
C PRO A 273 -1.30 16.88 5.82
N THR A 274 -0.18 17.20 5.15
CA THR A 274 -0.11 18.14 4.01
C THR A 274 0.34 17.47 2.72
N GLY A 275 0.36 16.12 2.67
CA GLY A 275 1.07 15.41 1.59
C GLY A 275 2.58 15.67 1.63
N MET A 276 3.26 15.26 0.55
CA MET A 276 4.72 15.47 0.39
C MET A 276 4.99 15.96 -1.04
N PRO A 277 4.92 17.28 -1.29
CA PRO A 277 5.13 17.84 -2.61
C PRO A 277 6.47 17.40 -3.23
N GLY A 278 6.43 16.94 -4.48
CA GLY A 278 7.63 16.48 -5.20
C GLY A 278 8.09 15.07 -4.84
N VAL A 279 7.40 14.37 -3.93
CA VAL A 279 7.73 13.00 -3.53
C VAL A 279 6.58 12.08 -3.87
N ASP A 280 6.90 10.95 -4.52
CA ASP A 280 5.95 9.87 -4.73
C ASP A 280 5.82 9.05 -3.44
N TRP A 281 4.59 8.86 -2.96
CA TRP A 281 4.33 8.15 -1.71
C TRP A 281 3.05 7.34 -1.72
N GLU A 282 3.05 6.27 -0.93
CA GLU A 282 1.92 5.36 -0.78
C GLU A 282 1.65 5.11 0.70
N THR A 283 0.45 5.47 1.14
CA THR A 283 -0.04 5.05 2.45
C THR A 283 -0.49 3.60 2.37
N CYS A 284 0.22 2.68 3.02
CA CYS A 284 -0.30 1.35 3.32
C CYS A 284 -1.14 1.40 4.61
N MET A 285 -2.30 0.73 4.62
CA MET A 285 -3.17 0.75 5.80
C MET A 285 -3.99 -0.52 5.94
N THR A 286 -4.18 -0.93 7.19
CA THR A 286 -5.06 -2.02 7.61
C THR A 286 -6.52 -1.59 7.64
N MET A 287 -7.45 -2.52 7.41
CA MET A 287 -8.89 -2.27 7.64
C MET A 287 -9.25 -2.36 9.12
N ASN A 288 -8.57 -3.20 9.90
CA ASN A 288 -8.66 -3.27 11.35
C ASN A 288 -7.34 -2.74 11.97
N THR A 289 -6.73 -3.44 12.92
CA THR A 289 -5.44 -3.09 13.55
C THR A 289 -4.32 -4.09 13.27
N THR A 290 -4.55 -5.08 12.40
CA THR A 290 -3.57 -6.12 12.03
C THR A 290 -3.41 -6.23 10.51
N TRP A 291 -2.22 -6.62 10.06
CA TRP A 291 -1.98 -6.92 8.64
C TRP A 291 -2.42 -8.35 8.32
N GLY A 292 -1.85 -9.33 9.02
CA GLY A 292 -2.27 -10.73 8.94
C GLY A 292 -3.61 -10.99 9.62
N TYR A 293 -4.29 -12.05 9.21
CA TYR A 293 -5.59 -12.45 9.76
C TYR A 293 -5.54 -12.69 11.28
N SER A 294 -6.57 -12.23 11.97
CA SER A 294 -6.84 -12.58 13.36
C SER A 294 -8.32 -12.65 13.61
N GLU A 295 -8.75 -13.69 14.31
CA GLU A 295 -10.14 -13.85 14.73
C GLU A 295 -10.51 -12.94 15.91
N HIS A 296 -9.51 -12.33 16.56
CA HIS A 296 -9.67 -11.55 17.79
C HIS A 296 -9.67 -10.03 17.58
N ASP A 297 -9.36 -9.56 16.36
CA ASP A 297 -9.35 -8.13 16.04
C ASP A 297 -10.63 -7.71 15.30
N HIS A 298 -11.55 -7.14 16.07
CA HIS A 298 -12.81 -6.60 15.55
C HIS A 298 -12.82 -5.07 15.44
N ALA A 299 -11.67 -4.40 15.58
CA ALA A 299 -11.57 -2.94 15.52
C ALA A 299 -11.53 -2.43 14.06
N TRP A 300 -12.56 -2.79 13.29
CA TRP A 300 -12.69 -2.46 11.88
C TRP A 300 -13.02 -0.99 11.65
N LYS A 301 -12.28 -0.34 10.75
CA LYS A 301 -12.61 0.96 10.16
C LYS A 301 -13.93 0.85 9.39
N SER A 302 -14.72 1.91 9.38
CA SER A 302 -15.98 1.96 8.62
C SER A 302 -15.71 2.18 7.12
N ALA A 303 -16.69 1.85 6.28
CA ALA A 303 -16.64 2.20 4.86
C ALA A 303 -16.47 3.72 4.64
N GLU A 304 -17.10 4.54 5.48
CA GLU A 304 -16.96 5.99 5.47
C GLU A 304 -15.49 6.41 5.64
N THR A 305 -14.81 5.90 6.67
CA THR A 305 -13.39 6.19 6.90
C THR A 305 -12.55 5.79 5.70
N LEU A 306 -12.77 4.59 5.14
CA LEU A 306 -11.92 4.07 4.06
C LEU A 306 -12.12 4.83 2.73
N ILE A 307 -13.35 5.20 2.39
CA ILE A 307 -13.66 6.01 1.20
C ILE A 307 -13.11 7.43 1.36
N ARG A 308 -13.26 8.04 2.54
CA ARG A 308 -12.72 9.38 2.82
C ARG A 308 -11.18 9.37 2.84
N ASN A 309 -10.55 8.31 3.34
CA ASN A 309 -9.10 8.14 3.27
C ASN A 309 -8.60 8.07 1.83
N LEU A 310 -9.28 7.32 0.96
CA LEU A 310 -8.92 7.25 -0.46
C LEU A 310 -8.92 8.63 -1.12
N ALA A 311 -9.97 9.43 -0.89
CA ALA A 311 -10.05 10.80 -1.40
C ALA A 311 -9.03 11.73 -0.74
N ASP A 312 -8.78 11.63 0.57
CA ASP A 312 -7.77 12.42 1.29
C ASP A 312 -6.36 12.16 0.75
N ILE A 313 -5.99 10.90 0.57
CA ILE A 313 -4.70 10.49 0.04
C ILE A 313 -4.53 11.00 -1.40
N ALA A 314 -5.53 10.79 -2.26
CA ALA A 314 -5.49 11.30 -3.64
C ALA A 314 -5.37 12.83 -3.69
N SER A 315 -6.10 13.54 -2.81
CA SER A 315 -6.04 15.01 -2.69
C SER A 315 -4.69 15.54 -2.25
N LYS A 316 -3.82 14.68 -1.73
CA LYS A 316 -2.44 14.99 -1.31
C LYS A 316 -1.39 14.38 -2.25
N GLY A 317 -1.83 13.85 -3.39
CA GLY A 317 -0.97 13.30 -4.43
C GLY A 317 -0.39 11.92 -4.13
N GLY A 318 -0.87 11.22 -3.11
CA GLY A 318 -0.39 9.87 -2.74
C GLY A 318 -1.20 8.73 -3.35
N ASN A 319 -0.72 7.51 -3.10
CA ASN A 319 -1.44 6.28 -3.38
C ASN A 319 -1.94 5.62 -2.10
N TYR A 320 -3.08 4.92 -2.17
CA TYR A 320 -3.63 4.17 -1.05
C TYR A 320 -3.47 2.66 -1.31
N LEU A 321 -2.73 1.97 -0.46
CA LEU A 321 -2.54 0.53 -0.49
C LEU A 321 -3.29 -0.10 0.70
N LEU A 322 -4.52 -0.54 0.45
CA LEU A 322 -5.44 -1.00 1.49
C LEU A 322 -5.33 -2.51 1.69
N ASN A 323 -5.05 -2.94 2.92
CA ASN A 323 -4.78 -4.33 3.25
C ASN A 323 -6.04 -5.17 3.51
N ILE A 324 -6.02 -6.40 3.01
CA ILE A 324 -6.79 -7.53 3.52
C ILE A 324 -5.87 -8.55 4.20
N GLY A 325 -6.39 -9.20 5.25
CA GLY A 325 -5.74 -10.35 5.91
C GLY A 325 -6.58 -11.60 5.69
N PRO A 326 -6.31 -12.41 4.66
CA PRO A 326 -7.07 -13.63 4.36
C PRO A 326 -6.88 -14.71 5.42
N ARG A 327 -7.89 -15.56 5.58
CA ARG A 327 -7.86 -16.76 6.44
C ARG A 327 -6.88 -17.79 5.90
N ALA A 328 -6.62 -18.84 6.68
CA ALA A 328 -5.68 -19.90 6.33
C ALA A 328 -5.95 -20.62 4.99
N ASP A 329 -7.21 -20.66 4.56
CA ASP A 329 -7.63 -21.22 3.28
C ASP A 329 -7.62 -20.21 2.13
N GLY A 330 -7.18 -18.98 2.41
CA GLY A 330 -7.17 -17.87 1.48
C GLY A 330 -8.52 -17.17 1.35
N SER A 331 -9.59 -17.62 2.02
CA SER A 331 -10.86 -16.88 2.00
C SER A 331 -10.73 -15.53 2.72
N VAL A 332 -11.35 -14.50 2.16
CA VAL A 332 -11.28 -13.13 2.71
C VAL A 332 -12.34 -12.96 3.80
N PRO A 333 -12.04 -12.38 4.98
CA PRO A 333 -13.04 -12.06 5.99
C PRO A 333 -14.20 -11.22 5.41
N VAL A 334 -15.43 -11.52 5.84
CA VAL A 334 -16.64 -10.86 5.32
C VAL A 334 -16.58 -9.35 5.53
N GLU A 335 -16.01 -8.91 6.65
CA GLU A 335 -15.85 -7.50 6.97
C GLU A 335 -14.97 -6.79 5.94
N SER A 336 -13.89 -7.43 5.49
CA SER A 336 -13.04 -6.91 4.42
C SER A 336 -13.78 -6.87 3.09
N ILE A 337 -14.54 -7.92 2.75
CA ILE A 337 -15.34 -7.99 1.51
C ILE A 337 -16.35 -6.85 1.47
N GLU A 338 -17.14 -6.65 2.52
CA GLU A 338 -18.16 -5.59 2.61
C GLU A 338 -17.58 -4.19 2.39
N ARG A 339 -16.41 -3.92 2.98
CA ARG A 339 -15.71 -2.63 2.88
C ARG A 339 -15.16 -2.40 1.48
N MET A 340 -14.53 -3.42 0.89
CA MET A 340 -14.05 -3.37 -0.49
C MET A 340 -15.19 -3.19 -1.49
N GLN A 341 -16.33 -3.87 -1.28
CA GLN A 341 -17.52 -3.68 -2.11
C GLN A 341 -18.14 -2.29 -1.93
N ALA A 342 -18.14 -1.73 -0.72
CA ALA A 342 -18.60 -0.36 -0.49
C ALA A 342 -17.73 0.67 -1.22
N ILE A 343 -16.41 0.53 -1.14
CA ILE A 343 -15.47 1.35 -1.94
C ILE A 343 -15.73 1.14 -3.43
N GLY A 344 -15.91 -0.10 -3.88
CA GLY A 344 -16.18 -0.43 -5.28
C GLY A 344 -17.43 0.25 -5.83
N ARG A 345 -18.54 0.23 -5.10
CA ARG A 345 -19.78 0.95 -5.46
C ARG A 345 -19.53 2.45 -5.59
N TRP A 346 -18.79 3.04 -4.66
CA TRP A 346 -18.44 4.46 -4.72
C TRP A 346 -17.51 4.78 -5.92
N MET A 347 -16.52 3.93 -6.19
CA MET A 347 -15.57 4.06 -7.30
C MET A 347 -16.23 3.89 -8.68
N GLN A 348 -17.25 3.05 -8.82
CA GLN A 348 -18.01 2.90 -10.07
C GLN A 348 -18.58 4.22 -10.56
N VAL A 349 -18.97 5.09 -9.64
CA VAL A 349 -19.53 6.42 -9.94
C VAL A 349 -18.44 7.48 -9.99
N ASN A 350 -17.51 7.46 -9.04
CA ASN A 350 -16.63 8.61 -8.76
C ASN A 350 -15.17 8.41 -9.19
N SER A 351 -14.81 7.28 -9.81
CA SER A 351 -13.41 6.93 -10.07
C SER A 351 -12.61 7.97 -10.87
N GLU A 352 -13.23 8.78 -11.72
CA GLU A 352 -12.52 9.85 -12.44
C GLU A 352 -11.93 10.92 -11.52
N SER A 353 -12.48 11.06 -10.30
CA SER A 353 -11.96 11.95 -9.25
C SER A 353 -10.78 11.37 -8.47
N ILE A 354 -10.43 10.11 -8.73
CA ILE A 354 -9.30 9.42 -8.11
C ILE A 354 -8.24 9.13 -9.17
N TYR A 355 -8.55 8.38 -10.23
CA TYR A 355 -7.53 7.93 -11.17
C TYR A 355 -6.90 9.06 -11.99
N GLY A 356 -5.58 9.12 -11.97
CA GLY A 356 -4.80 10.12 -12.72
C GLY A 356 -5.04 11.55 -12.25
N THR A 357 -5.53 11.75 -11.03
CA THR A 357 -5.59 13.09 -10.43
C THR A 357 -4.27 13.45 -9.75
N SER A 358 -4.05 14.73 -9.51
CA SER A 358 -2.95 15.28 -8.71
C SER A 358 -3.49 16.00 -7.47
N ALA A 359 -2.55 16.40 -6.59
CA ALA A 359 -2.86 17.03 -5.31
C ALA A 359 -3.70 18.30 -5.46
N SER A 360 -4.52 18.58 -4.45
CA SER A 360 -5.36 19.76 -4.28
C SER A 360 -4.58 21.06 -4.55
N PRO A 361 -5.16 22.02 -5.28
CA PRO A 361 -4.63 23.39 -5.31
C PRO A 361 -5.00 24.20 -4.05
N PHE A 362 -5.85 23.65 -3.17
CA PHE A 362 -6.27 24.28 -1.92
C PHE A 362 -5.47 23.72 -0.74
N ALA A 363 -4.97 24.61 0.11
CA ALA A 363 -4.31 24.24 1.37
C ALA A 363 -5.30 23.70 2.42
N ASN A 364 -6.50 24.28 2.50
CA ASN A 364 -7.52 23.87 3.46
C ASN A 364 -8.94 23.97 2.87
N LEU A 365 -9.78 23.00 3.22
CA LEU A 365 -11.20 22.93 2.87
C LEU A 365 -11.97 22.37 4.08
N THR A 366 -12.99 23.09 4.54
CA THR A 366 -13.71 22.74 5.78
C THR A 366 -14.76 21.65 5.59
N TRP A 367 -15.22 21.41 4.36
CA TRP A 367 -16.30 20.48 4.03
C TRP A 367 -15.82 19.16 3.41
N GLY A 368 -14.51 19.02 3.16
CA GLY A 368 -13.98 17.85 2.46
C GLY A 368 -12.62 18.06 1.80
N ARG A 369 -12.47 17.56 0.57
CA ARG A 369 -11.19 17.52 -0.17
C ARG A 369 -11.34 17.93 -1.63
N CYS A 370 -10.21 18.16 -2.29
CA CYS A 370 -10.16 18.46 -3.71
C CYS A 370 -9.04 17.67 -4.39
N THR A 371 -9.34 17.02 -5.51
CA THR A 371 -8.31 16.53 -6.44
C THR A 371 -8.41 17.32 -7.74
N GLN A 372 -7.37 17.29 -8.57
CA GLN A 372 -7.40 17.99 -9.85
C GLN A 372 -6.84 17.16 -10.99
N LYS A 373 -7.27 17.46 -12.21
CA LYS A 373 -6.78 16.84 -13.44
C LYS A 373 -6.82 17.83 -14.60
N PRO A 374 -5.85 17.79 -15.54
CA PRO A 374 -5.93 18.57 -16.76
C PRO A 374 -7.20 18.24 -17.57
N ASP A 375 -7.79 19.26 -18.18
CA ASP A 375 -8.94 19.19 -19.09
C ASP A 375 -8.67 20.05 -20.33
N GLY A 376 -7.80 19.55 -21.21
CA GLY A 376 -7.27 20.33 -22.34
C GLY A 376 -6.40 21.50 -21.87
N ALA A 377 -6.81 22.73 -22.21
CA ALA A 377 -6.16 23.96 -21.73
C ALA A 377 -6.67 24.41 -20.34
N ASP A 378 -7.74 23.77 -19.86
CA ASP A 378 -8.43 24.06 -18.61
C ASP A 378 -8.11 22.99 -17.55
N THR A 379 -8.69 23.15 -16.35
CA THR A 379 -8.50 22.20 -15.25
C THR A 379 -9.83 21.74 -14.70
N ARG A 380 -9.97 20.43 -14.47
CA ARG A 380 -11.10 19.85 -13.77
C ARG A 380 -10.73 19.60 -12.31
N LEU A 381 -11.43 20.31 -11.42
CA LEU A 381 -11.34 20.14 -9.97
C LEU A 381 -12.46 19.21 -9.51
N TYR A 382 -12.14 18.20 -8.73
CA TYR A 382 -13.12 17.31 -8.13
C TYR A 382 -13.25 17.62 -6.65
N LEU A 383 -14.37 18.23 -6.28
CA LEU A 383 -14.71 18.59 -4.91
C LEU A 383 -15.36 17.38 -4.24
N HIS A 384 -14.60 16.71 -3.38
CA HIS A 384 -15.06 15.60 -2.54
C HIS A 384 -15.74 16.16 -1.30
N VAL A 385 -17.06 16.25 -1.30
CA VAL A 385 -17.86 16.84 -0.23
C VAL A 385 -18.21 15.77 0.79
N PHE A 386 -17.52 15.81 1.92
CA PHE A 386 -17.72 14.92 3.07
C PHE A 386 -18.88 15.44 3.93
N ASP A 387 -18.87 16.74 4.21
CA ASP A 387 -19.85 17.38 5.07
C ASP A 387 -20.78 18.23 4.22
N TRP A 388 -21.92 17.64 3.83
CA TRP A 388 -22.87 18.26 2.91
C TRP A 388 -23.58 19.47 3.55
N PRO A 389 -23.46 20.69 2.99
CA PRO A 389 -24.07 21.89 3.58
C PRO A 389 -25.60 21.87 3.58
N ALA A 390 -26.21 21.98 4.77
CA ALA A 390 -27.67 21.99 4.94
C ALA A 390 -28.36 23.25 4.37
N ASN A 391 -27.61 24.33 4.14
CA ASN A 391 -28.14 25.57 3.56
C ASN A 391 -28.24 25.53 2.02
N GLY A 392 -27.95 24.38 1.40
CA GLY A 392 -28.01 24.21 -0.06
C GLY A 392 -26.92 24.95 -0.83
N LYS A 393 -25.82 25.35 -0.17
CA LYS A 393 -24.73 26.11 -0.78
C LYS A 393 -23.36 25.57 -0.36
N LEU A 394 -22.56 25.15 -1.35
CA LEU A 394 -21.15 24.85 -1.15
C LEU A 394 -20.31 26.08 -1.47
N THR A 395 -19.51 26.53 -0.50
CA THR A 395 -18.62 27.68 -0.67
C THR A 395 -17.18 27.20 -0.88
N LEU A 396 -16.56 27.72 -1.94
CA LEU A 396 -15.16 27.52 -2.29
C LEU A 396 -14.44 28.87 -2.26
N SER A 397 -13.65 29.09 -1.22
CA SER A 397 -12.94 30.35 -1.00
C SER A 397 -11.60 30.36 -1.72
N GLY A 398 -11.20 31.55 -2.22
CA GLY A 398 -9.84 31.78 -2.73
C GLY A 398 -9.61 31.40 -4.19
N LEU A 399 -10.52 30.66 -4.83
CA LEU A 399 -10.40 30.32 -6.25
C LEU A 399 -10.61 31.57 -7.12
N LYS A 400 -9.57 32.01 -7.83
CA LYS A 400 -9.62 33.19 -8.71
C LYS A 400 -10.09 32.87 -10.14
N ASN A 401 -9.98 31.63 -10.58
CA ASN A 401 -10.32 31.24 -11.94
C ASN A 401 -11.80 31.45 -12.27
N ASP A 402 -12.09 31.68 -13.54
CA ASP A 402 -13.44 31.59 -14.06
C ASP A 402 -13.92 30.13 -13.99
N VAL A 403 -15.11 29.93 -13.44
CA VAL A 403 -15.77 28.63 -13.45
C VAL A 403 -16.53 28.48 -14.75
N LEU A 404 -16.19 27.45 -15.53
CA LEU A 404 -16.81 27.17 -16.82
C LEU A 404 -17.99 26.21 -16.69
N LYS A 405 -17.89 25.24 -15.77
CA LYS A 405 -18.90 24.20 -15.59
C LYS A 405 -18.83 23.62 -14.17
N ALA A 406 -19.98 23.30 -13.60
CA ALA A 406 -20.10 22.52 -12.36
C ALA A 406 -21.13 21.39 -12.55
N THR A 407 -20.80 20.16 -12.21
CA THR A 407 -21.69 18.99 -12.33
C THR A 407 -21.51 18.02 -11.18
N LEU A 408 -22.60 17.42 -10.70
CA LEU A 408 -22.52 16.24 -9.83
C LEU A 408 -22.03 15.03 -10.63
N LEU A 409 -21.05 14.28 -10.11
CA LEU A 409 -20.60 13.05 -10.75
C LEU A 409 -21.64 11.92 -10.69
N ALA A 410 -22.48 11.94 -9.65
CA ALA A 410 -23.46 10.89 -9.41
C ALA A 410 -24.47 10.72 -10.55
N ASP A 411 -24.93 11.82 -11.14
CA ASP A 411 -26.02 11.83 -12.11
C ASP A 411 -25.80 12.80 -13.28
N GLY A 412 -24.65 13.50 -13.31
CA GLY A 412 -24.33 14.50 -14.33
C GLY A 412 -25.12 15.81 -14.21
N LYS A 413 -25.90 16.01 -13.15
CA LYS A 413 -26.71 17.22 -12.97
C LYS A 413 -25.82 18.45 -12.92
N THR A 414 -26.09 19.41 -13.80
CA THR A 414 -25.44 20.72 -13.81
C THR A 414 -25.83 21.52 -12.57
N LEU A 415 -24.84 22.13 -11.93
CA LEU A 415 -24.99 23.02 -10.79
C LEU A 415 -24.72 24.47 -11.22
N THR A 416 -25.28 25.42 -10.47
CA THR A 416 -25.15 26.85 -10.77
C THR A 416 -24.08 27.47 -9.89
N PRO A 417 -22.85 27.72 -10.40
CA PRO A 417 -21.84 28.49 -9.69
C PRO A 417 -22.16 29.99 -9.80
N SER A 418 -21.91 30.71 -8.72
CA SER A 418 -21.95 32.18 -8.68
C SER A 418 -20.73 32.69 -7.93
N ARG A 419 -20.30 33.92 -8.20
CA ARG A 419 -19.16 34.55 -7.51
C ARG A 419 -19.63 35.66 -6.59
N ARG A 420 -19.14 35.65 -5.35
CA ARG A 420 -19.36 36.71 -4.36
C ARG A 420 -18.01 37.11 -3.75
N GLY A 421 -17.43 38.19 -4.25
CA GLY A 421 -16.08 38.59 -3.86
C GLY A 421 -15.04 37.51 -4.23
N SER A 422 -14.28 37.03 -3.25
CA SER A 422 -13.29 35.96 -3.41
C SER A 422 -13.86 34.54 -3.34
N GLU A 423 -15.17 34.41 -3.11
CA GLU A 423 -15.84 33.11 -2.95
C GLU A 423 -16.57 32.71 -4.23
N VAL A 424 -16.43 31.42 -4.59
CA VAL A 424 -17.32 30.73 -5.52
C VAL A 424 -18.36 29.98 -4.70
N ILE A 425 -19.64 30.27 -4.95
CA ILE A 425 -20.78 29.63 -4.29
C ILE A 425 -21.47 28.74 -5.31
N ILE A 426 -21.57 27.45 -5.02
CA ILE A 426 -22.25 26.46 -5.86
C ILE A 426 -23.57 26.10 -5.19
N GLU A 427 -24.69 26.31 -5.89
CA GLU A 427 -25.99 25.81 -5.42
C GLU A 427 -26.05 24.30 -5.55
N ILE A 428 -26.36 23.62 -4.44
CA ILE A 428 -26.35 22.16 -4.33
C ILE A 428 -27.74 21.65 -3.88
N PRO A 429 -28.12 20.41 -4.25
CA PRO A 429 -29.34 19.78 -3.74
C PRO A 429 -29.42 19.74 -2.21
N SER A 430 -30.63 19.70 -1.67
CA SER A 430 -30.85 19.62 -0.22
C SER A 430 -30.31 18.33 0.41
N ALA A 431 -30.25 17.24 -0.36
CA ALA A 431 -29.69 15.96 0.08
C ALA A 431 -28.45 15.62 -0.75
N ALA A 432 -27.43 15.10 -0.08
CA ALA A 432 -26.24 14.56 -0.74
C ALA A 432 -26.61 13.32 -1.55
N PRO A 433 -26.22 13.23 -2.84
CA PRO A 433 -26.30 11.99 -3.61
C PRO A 433 -25.62 10.79 -2.93
N ASP A 434 -24.49 11.04 -2.26
CA ASP A 434 -23.78 10.09 -1.42
C ASP A 434 -23.41 10.74 -0.08
N ALA A 435 -23.86 10.14 1.02
CA ALA A 435 -23.68 10.69 2.37
C ALA A 435 -22.25 10.56 2.92
N ILE A 436 -21.42 9.69 2.34
CA ILE A 436 -20.02 9.49 2.75
C ILE A 436 -19.13 10.51 2.02
N ASN A 437 -19.29 10.61 0.70
CA ASN A 437 -18.49 11.46 -0.16
C ASN A 437 -19.20 11.72 -1.50
N THR A 438 -19.89 12.85 -1.60
CA THR A 438 -20.44 13.32 -2.89
C THR A 438 -19.36 14.07 -3.66
N VAL A 439 -19.20 13.78 -4.96
CA VAL A 439 -18.23 14.49 -5.80
C VAL A 439 -18.91 15.46 -6.77
N ILE A 440 -18.47 16.72 -6.73
CA ILE A 440 -18.79 17.75 -7.73
C ILE A 440 -17.55 17.96 -8.61
N ALA A 441 -17.70 17.79 -9.93
CA ALA A 441 -16.69 18.20 -10.88
C ALA A 441 -16.89 19.66 -11.30
N LEU A 442 -15.85 20.47 -11.13
CA LEU A 442 -15.80 21.89 -11.43
C LEU A 442 -14.70 22.13 -12.49
N THR A 443 -15.07 22.45 -13.73
CA THR A 443 -14.11 22.86 -14.74
C THR A 443 -13.84 24.35 -14.59
N VAL A 444 -12.56 24.70 -14.43
CA VAL A 444 -12.08 26.08 -14.29
C VAL A 444 -11.15 26.43 -15.44
N LYS A 445 -11.20 27.69 -15.87
CA LYS A 445 -10.39 28.17 -16.97
C LYS A 445 -8.90 28.19 -16.60
N GLY A 446 -8.05 27.53 -17.40
CA GLY A 446 -6.60 27.47 -17.19
C GLY A 446 -6.17 26.66 -15.95
N GLN A 447 -4.92 26.87 -15.52
CA GLN A 447 -4.37 26.29 -14.29
C GLN A 447 -4.98 26.95 -13.04
N PRO A 448 -5.30 26.20 -11.97
CA PRO A 448 -5.93 26.78 -10.79
C PRO A 448 -5.03 27.81 -10.08
N VAL A 449 -5.62 28.95 -9.75
CA VAL A 449 -5.01 30.03 -8.99
C VAL A 449 -5.85 30.20 -7.73
N VAL A 450 -5.31 29.73 -6.61
CA VAL A 450 -5.94 29.81 -5.30
C VAL A 450 -5.14 30.79 -4.43
N VAL A 451 -5.84 31.74 -3.81
CA VAL A 451 -5.27 32.59 -2.75
C VAL A 451 -5.81 32.17 -1.39
N GLU A 452 -4.95 32.16 -0.39
CA GLU A 452 -5.41 31.99 0.99
C GLU A 452 -6.33 33.17 1.37
N PRO A 453 -7.50 32.89 1.98
CA PRO A 453 -8.46 33.91 2.37
C PRO A 453 -7.95 34.87 3.45
#